data_AF-A0AA38LIF8-F1
#
_entry.id   AF-A0AA38LIF8-F1
#
_cell.length_a   1.000
_cell.length_b   1.000
_cell.length_c   1.000
_cell.angle_alpha   90.00
_cell.angle_beta   90.00
_cell.angle_gamma   90.00
#
_symmetry.space_group_name_H-M   'P 1'
#
loop_
_entity.id
_entity.type
_entity.pdbx_description
1 polymer ?
#
loop_
_entity_poly.entity_id
_entity_poly.type
_entity_poly.pdbx_seq_one_letter_code
_entity_poly.pdbx_strand_id
1 'polypeptide(L)' 'CDVCQIMGKPTLSMEMPLNPQLILGPFEKWGIDFIGPFDPPYFGKAYMLVCIDYVMKWVE' A
#
# COMPACT_ATOMS: atom_id res chain seq x y z
N CYS A 1 7.99 -18.09 -12.18
CA CYS A 1 7.68 -19.54 -12.26
C CYS A 1 6.21 -19.69 -11.89
N ASP A 2 5.38 -20.06 -12.85
CA ASP A 2 3.92 -20.04 -12.70
C ASP A 2 3.44 -21.07 -11.65
N VAL A 3 4.13 -22.20 -11.56
CA VAL A 3 3.87 -23.24 -10.57
C VAL A 3 4.09 -22.73 -9.14
N CYS A 4 5.19 -21.99 -8.90
CA CYS A 4 5.46 -21.41 -7.59
C CYS A 4 4.43 -20.33 -7.21
N GLN A 5 3.91 -19.60 -8.19
CA GLN A 5 2.95 -18.52 -7.96
C GLN A 5 1.55 -19.05 -7.63
N ILE A 6 1.18 -20.21 -8.17
CA ILE A 6 -0.06 -20.91 -7.83
C ILE A 6 0.05 -21.55 -6.45
N MET A 7 1.17 -22.21 -6.16
CA MET A 7 1.38 -22.96 -4.90
C MET A 7 1.76 -22.06 -3.72
N GLY A 8 2.31 -20.86 -3.98
CA GLY A 8 2.72 -19.91 -2.96
C GLY A 8 1.58 -19.12 -2.33
N LYS A 9 0.32 -19.34 -2.75
CA LYS A 9 -0.83 -18.69 -2.13
C LYS A 9 -1.05 -19.29 -0.74
N PRO A 10 -1.07 -18.48 0.33
CA PRO A 10 -1.33 -18.98 1.67
C PRO A 10 -2.71 -19.63 1.72
N THR A 11 -2.78 -20.83 2.31
CA THR A 11 -4.05 -21.48 2.63
C THR A 11 -4.64 -20.86 3.90
N LEU A 12 -5.95 -21.04 4.11
CA LEU A 12 -6.68 -20.45 5.25
C LEU A 12 -6.02 -20.75 6.61
N SER A 13 -5.35 -21.91 6.74
CA SER A 13 -4.64 -22.33 7.95
C SER A 13 -3.27 -21.68 8.15
N MET A 14 -2.74 -20.99 7.14
CA MET A 14 -1.48 -20.26 7.17
C MET A 14 -1.71 -18.75 7.33
N GLU A 15 -2.97 -18.30 7.36
CA GLU A 15 -3.32 -16.91 7.58
C GLU A 15 -3.03 -16.52 9.03
N MET A 16 -2.15 -15.53 9.23
CA MET A 16 -1.87 -15.00 10.56
C MET A 16 -3.08 -14.18 11.04
N PRO A 17 -3.44 -14.23 12.34
CA PRO A 17 -4.56 -13.47 12.86
C PRO A 17 -4.32 -11.96 12.64
N LEU A 18 -5.21 -11.34 11.89
CA LEU A 18 -5.23 -9.90 11.69
C LEU A 18 -5.70 -9.24 12.99
N ASN A 19 -4.81 -8.52 13.65
CA ASN A 19 -5.16 -7.69 14.80
C ASN A 19 -5.57 -6.31 14.28
N PRO A 20 -6.86 -5.93 14.34
CA PRO A 20 -7.27 -4.57 14.00
C PRO A 20 -6.68 -3.61 15.03
N GLN A 21 -5.79 -2.73 14.57
CA GLN A 21 -5.25 -1.65 15.41
C GLN A 21 -6.30 -0.54 15.49
N LEU A 22 -6.73 -0.20 16.70
CA LEU A 22 -7.50 1.02 16.96
C LEU A 22 -6.56 2.21 16.78
N ILE A 23 -6.83 3.03 15.76
CA ILE A 23 -6.13 4.29 15.54
C ILE A 23 -6.80 5.34 16.42
N LEU A 24 -6.04 5.94 17.34
CA LEU A 24 -6.52 6.81 18.43
C LEU A 24 -6.34 8.31 18.12
N GLY A 25 -5.49 8.69 17.16
CA GLY A 25 -5.24 10.09 16.78
C GLY A 25 -4.70 10.31 15.36
N PRO A 26 -4.75 11.55 14.84
CA PRO A 26 -4.24 11.90 13.52
C PRO A 26 -2.74 11.61 13.39
N PHE A 27 -2.28 11.14 12.22
CA PHE A 27 -0.89 10.77 11.89
C PHE A 27 -0.31 9.52 12.57
N GLU A 28 -1.09 8.76 13.34
CA GLU A 28 -0.59 7.51 13.94
C GLU A 28 -0.35 6.40 12.91
N LYS A 29 -1.04 6.46 11.76
CA LYS A 29 -0.81 5.55 10.64
C LYS A 29 -1.05 6.28 9.33
N TRP A 30 -0.01 6.31 8.50
CA TRP A 30 -0.06 6.84 7.14
C TRP A 30 0.43 5.77 6.17
N GLY A 31 -0.14 5.78 4.96
CA GLY A 31 0.33 4.98 3.83
C GLY A 31 1.07 5.86 2.85
N ILE A 32 2.22 5.39 2.37
CA ILE A 32 2.87 5.94 1.18
C ILE A 32 2.62 4.99 0.01
N ASP A 33 2.24 5.55 -1.13
CA ASP A 33 2.18 4.81 -2.39
C ASP A 33 2.84 5.60 -3.53
N PHE A 34 3.27 4.89 -4.56
CA PHE A 34 3.84 5.48 -5.77
C PHE A 34 2.91 5.23 -6.95
N ILE A 35 2.50 6.31 -7.60
CA ILE A 35 1.75 6.26 -8.86
C ILE A 35 2.73 6.47 -10.00
N GLY A 36 2.89 5.46 -10.87
CA GLY A 36 3.78 5.50 -12.04
C GLY A 36 4.46 4.15 -12.29
N PRO A 37 5.10 3.92 -13.45
CA PRO A 37 5.84 4.92 -14.23
C PRO A 37 4.99 5.70 -15.25
N PHE A 38 5.15 7.01 -15.26
CA PHE A 38 4.61 7.89 -16.30
C PHE A 38 5.56 7.92 -17.50
N ASP A 39 5.01 7.58 -18.67
CA ASP A 39 5.72 7.64 -19.95
C ASP A 39 4.85 8.37 -20.99
N PRO A 40 5.23 9.58 -21.45
CA PRO A 40 6.47 10.29 -21.14
C PRO A 40 6.53 10.88 -19.70
N PRO A 41 7.72 11.06 -19.12
CA PRO A 41 7.87 11.63 -17.78
C PRO A 41 7.28 13.04 -17.68
N TYR A 42 6.50 13.30 -16.63
CA TYR A 42 5.98 14.64 -16.35
C TYR A 42 7.06 15.48 -15.66
N PHE A 43 7.54 16.55 -16.29
CA PHE A 43 8.62 17.41 -15.76
C PHE A 43 9.89 16.64 -15.33
N GLY A 44 10.21 15.53 -16.02
CA GLY A 44 11.35 14.68 -15.67
C GLY A 44 11.13 13.81 -14.43
N LYS A 45 9.89 13.72 -13.93
CA LYS A 45 9.47 12.80 -12.87
C LYS A 45 8.62 11.69 -13.50
N ALA A 46 9.04 10.45 -13.31
CA ALA A 46 8.30 9.27 -13.77
C ALA A 46 7.32 8.73 -12.71
N TYR A 47 7.40 9.20 -11.47
CA TYR A 47 6.55 8.72 -10.38
C TYR A 47 6.04 9.89 -9.55
N MET A 48 4.81 9.78 -9.05
CA MET A 48 4.22 10.67 -8.07
C MET A 48 4.12 9.92 -6.73
N LEU A 49 4.58 10.56 -5.66
CA LEU A 49 4.43 10.07 -4.29
C LEU A 49 3.07 10.52 -3.76
N VAL A 50 2.31 9.60 -3.15
CA VAL A 50 1.04 9.90 -2.50
C VAL A 50 1.11 9.48 -1.04
N CYS A 51 0.78 10.41 -0.14
CA CYS A 51 0.69 10.16 1.29
C CYS A 51 -0.78 10.19 1.70
N ILE A 52 -1.29 9.11 2.31
CA ILE A 52 -2.67 9.04 2.80
C ILE A 52 -2.64 8.83 4.30
N ASP A 53 -3.20 9.78 5.05
CA ASP A 53 -3.47 9.60 6.48
C ASP A 53 -4.78 8.80 6.66
N TYR A 54 -4.71 7.68 7.40
CA TYR A 54 -5.84 6.77 7.56
C TYR A 54 -6.97 7.35 8.42
N VAL A 55 -6.69 8.35 9.26
CA VAL A 55 -7.64 8.91 10.23
C VAL A 55 -8.43 10.04 9.60
N MET A 56 -7.74 10.96 8.94
CA MET A 56 -8.37 12.14 8.40
C MET A 56 -8.86 11.90 6.96
N LYS A 57 -8.41 10.84 6.26
CA LYS A 57 -8.70 10.59 4.83
C LYS A 57 -8.43 11.82 3.96
N TRP A 58 -7.45 12.66 4.33
CA TRP A 58 -6.99 13.75 3.48
C TRP A 58 -5.83 13.24 2.62
N VAL A 59 -5.89 13.56 1.33
CA VAL A 59 -4.83 13.28 0.36
C VAL A 59 -3.97 14.54 0.25
N GLU A 60 -2.65 14.37 0.40
CA GLU A 60 -1.64 15.41 0.17
C GLU A 60 -0.71 15.01 -0.98
#